data_AF-A0A961LYZ3-F1
#
_entry.id   AF-A0A961LYZ3-F1
#
_cell.length_a   1.000
_cell.length_b   1.000
_cell.length_c   1.000
_cell.angle_alpha   90.00
_cell.angle_beta   90.00
_cell.angle_gamma   90.00
#
_symmetry.space_group_name_H-M   'P 1'
#
loop_
_entity.id
_entity.type
_entity.pdbx_description
1 polymer ?
#
loop_
_entity_poly.entity_id
_entity_poly.type
_entity_poly.pdbx_seq_one_letter_code
_entity_poly.pdbx_strand_id
1 'polypeptide(L)'
;MALFNLRPVKGDTPKSDALAGLLEGTSIEVMPRTAAKIDSFAAILPAGTRVYVAHIEGTPIDEMVATVRRLTDEGLVAMPHVPGRIIDSVGTLETWLKRYREEGGAEQALVLAGGVPTVAGPFTSAIDLLKTGTFDKLGFKRLHVAGHPEGNRDIDPRGGTAVVDEALMWKQGFSQQTDAEMAIATQFAFEAGPIVAWAERLAAMGITLPIHLGVAGPTKLQTLIK
;
A
#
# COMPACT_ATOMS: atom_id res chain seq x y z
N MET A 1 -2.56 -40.33 0.55
CA MET A 1 -3.94 -40.01 0.16
C MET A 1 -4.03 -38.51 -0.02
N ALA A 2 -4.11 -38.04 -1.26
CA ALA A 2 -4.22 -36.62 -1.58
C ALA A 2 -5.71 -36.24 -1.60
N LEU A 3 -6.18 -35.55 -0.56
CA LEU A 3 -7.41 -34.78 -0.64
C LEU A 3 -7.03 -33.42 -1.23
N PHE A 4 -7.28 -33.23 -2.52
CA PHE A 4 -7.74 -32.00 -3.18
C PHE A 4 -7.52 -32.19 -4.69
N ASN A 5 -8.54 -32.72 -5.37
CA ASN A 5 -8.61 -32.72 -6.83
C ASN A 5 -8.99 -31.30 -7.29
N LEU A 6 -8.00 -30.46 -7.57
CA LEU A 6 -8.22 -29.21 -8.30
C LEU A 6 -8.44 -29.55 -9.77
N ARG A 7 -9.72 -29.64 -10.17
CA ARG A 7 -10.08 -29.70 -11.60
C ARG A 7 -9.71 -28.36 -12.27
N PRO A 8 -9.22 -28.38 -13.51
CA PRO A 8 -9.06 -27.16 -14.29
C PRO A 8 -10.44 -26.56 -14.52
N VAL A 9 -10.66 -25.35 -14.00
CA VAL A 9 -11.87 -24.58 -14.32
C VAL A 9 -11.69 -24.14 -15.77
N LYS A 10 -12.53 -24.68 -16.67
CA LYS A 10 -12.67 -24.17 -18.04
C LYS A 10 -12.98 -22.67 -17.94
N GLY A 11 -12.28 -21.86 -18.73
CA GLY A 11 -12.41 -20.41 -18.71
C GLY A 11 -13.87 -19.98 -18.90
N ASP A 12 -14.45 -19.44 -17.84
CA ASP A 12 -15.75 -18.78 -17.90
C ASP A 12 -15.55 -17.38 -18.52
N THR A 13 -16.36 -17.09 -19.53
CA THR A 13 -16.70 -15.76 -20.06
C THR A 13 -16.87 -14.72 -18.94
N PRO A 14 -16.61 -13.43 -19.21
CA PRO A 14 -16.37 -12.44 -18.16
C PRO A 14 -17.55 -12.41 -17.17
N LYS A 15 -17.23 -12.76 -15.93
CA LYS A 15 -18.05 -12.43 -14.75
C LYS A 15 -18.22 -10.91 -14.80
N SER A 16 -19.45 -10.44 -15.00
CA SER A 16 -19.97 -9.05 -15.08
C SER A 16 -19.00 -7.87 -15.38
N ASP A 17 -19.46 -6.87 -16.13
CA ASP A 17 -18.73 -5.60 -16.34
C ASP A 17 -18.28 -4.94 -15.03
N ALA A 18 -19.02 -5.16 -13.93
CA ALA A 18 -18.65 -4.73 -12.60
C ALA A 18 -17.38 -5.40 -12.04
N LEU A 19 -17.17 -6.71 -12.28
CA LEU A 19 -15.92 -7.35 -11.89
C LEU A 19 -14.76 -6.91 -12.79
N ALA A 20 -15.01 -6.74 -14.10
CA ALA A 20 -14.00 -6.22 -15.01
C ALA A 20 -13.52 -4.83 -14.57
N GLY A 21 -14.43 -3.93 -14.19
CA GLY A 21 -14.11 -2.63 -13.61
C GLY A 21 -13.39 -2.74 -12.25
N LEU A 22 -13.78 -3.67 -11.38
CA LEU A 22 -13.09 -3.90 -10.11
C LEU A 22 -11.63 -4.36 -10.27
N LEU A 23 -11.35 -5.10 -11.35
CA LEU A 23 -10.00 -5.60 -11.66
C LEU A 23 -9.18 -4.58 -12.48
N GLU A 24 -9.76 -3.48 -12.91
CA GLU A 24 -9.04 -2.42 -13.62
C GLU A 24 -8.00 -1.79 -12.68
N GLY A 25 -6.78 -1.59 -13.18
CA GLY A 25 -5.69 -1.04 -12.37
C GLY A 25 -5.20 -1.97 -11.25
N THR A 26 -5.48 -3.28 -11.33
CA THR A 26 -4.96 -4.29 -10.41
C THR A 26 -3.46 -4.11 -10.19
N SER A 27 -3.05 -4.27 -8.93
CA SER A 27 -1.67 -4.12 -8.49
C SER A 27 -1.28 -5.30 -7.62
N ILE A 28 0.02 -5.48 -7.40
CA ILE A 28 0.54 -6.53 -6.52
C ILE A 28 1.47 -5.92 -5.47
N GLU A 29 1.72 -6.64 -4.39
CA GLU A 29 2.70 -6.28 -3.36
C GLU A 29 3.78 -7.36 -3.25
N VAL A 30 5.04 -6.93 -3.13
CA VAL A 30 6.19 -7.80 -2.91
C VAL A 30 7.10 -7.24 -1.82
N MET A 31 7.82 -8.14 -1.14
CA MET A 31 9.00 -7.78 -0.35
C MET A 31 10.26 -7.97 -1.21
N PRO A 32 11.37 -7.23 -0.98
CA PRO A 32 12.63 -7.41 -1.69
C PRO A 32 13.09 -8.88 -1.79
N ARG A 33 13.07 -9.60 -0.67
CA ARG A 33 13.41 -11.05 -0.63
C ARG A 33 12.53 -11.95 -1.50
N THR A 34 11.29 -11.55 -1.74
CA THR A 34 10.35 -12.28 -2.60
C THR A 34 10.58 -11.90 -4.06
N ALA A 35 10.77 -10.60 -4.33
CA ALA A 35 11.12 -10.10 -5.65
C ALA A 35 12.42 -10.72 -6.19
N ALA A 36 13.42 -10.94 -5.32
CA ALA A 36 14.68 -11.60 -5.69
C ALA A 36 14.52 -13.04 -6.22
N LYS A 37 13.38 -13.70 -5.96
CA LYS A 37 13.08 -15.06 -6.45
C LYS A 37 12.32 -15.09 -7.77
N ILE A 38 11.91 -13.93 -8.26
CA ILE A 38 11.22 -13.78 -9.54
C ILE A 38 12.30 -13.48 -10.58
N ASP A 39 12.38 -14.26 -11.65
CA ASP A 39 13.40 -14.08 -12.69
C ASP A 39 13.14 -12.83 -13.53
N SER A 40 11.88 -12.62 -13.96
CA SER A 40 11.43 -11.41 -14.65
C SER A 40 9.98 -11.13 -14.31
N PHE A 41 9.71 -9.93 -13.79
CA PHE A 41 8.36 -9.43 -13.62
C PHE A 41 7.71 -9.07 -14.95
N ALA A 42 8.47 -8.52 -15.90
CA ALA A 42 7.96 -8.21 -17.25
C ALA A 42 7.42 -9.44 -17.99
N ALA A 43 7.89 -10.64 -17.64
CA ALA A 43 7.39 -11.90 -18.21
C ALA A 43 6.03 -12.36 -17.62
N ILE A 44 5.63 -11.83 -16.46
CA ILE A 44 4.45 -12.29 -15.70
C ILE A 44 3.43 -11.19 -15.40
N LEU A 45 3.79 -9.92 -15.58
CA LEU A 45 2.93 -8.76 -15.37
C LEU A 45 2.86 -7.89 -16.64
N PRO A 46 1.69 -7.32 -16.96
CA PRO A 46 1.59 -6.30 -17.98
C PRO A 46 2.48 -5.09 -17.65
N ALA A 47 3.03 -4.45 -18.69
CA ALA A 47 3.77 -3.19 -18.53
C ALA A 47 2.88 -2.13 -17.86
N GLY A 48 3.49 -1.26 -17.04
CA GLY A 48 2.77 -0.25 -16.28
C GLY A 48 2.02 -0.77 -15.05
N THR A 49 2.01 -2.08 -14.77
CA THR A 49 1.42 -2.62 -13.54
C THR A 49 2.09 -1.99 -12.32
N ARG A 50 1.28 -1.53 -11.37
CA ARG A 50 1.77 -1.00 -10.11
C ARG A 50 2.20 -2.14 -9.19
N VAL A 51 3.40 -2.00 -8.63
CA VAL A 51 3.96 -2.95 -7.68
C VAL A 51 4.33 -2.23 -6.40
N TYR A 52 3.62 -2.56 -5.32
CA TYR A 52 3.98 -2.12 -3.97
C TYR A 52 5.23 -2.86 -3.50
N VAL A 53 6.19 -2.12 -2.93
CA VAL A 53 7.41 -2.70 -2.36
C VAL A 53 7.37 -2.50 -0.85
N ALA A 54 7.11 -3.58 -0.13
CA ALA A 54 6.96 -3.55 1.32
C ALA A 54 8.30 -3.32 2.01
N HIS A 55 8.43 -2.17 2.68
CA HIS A 55 9.55 -1.83 3.57
C HIS A 55 9.17 -2.21 5.00
N ILE A 56 9.85 -3.20 5.56
CA ILE A 56 9.69 -3.61 6.96
C ILE A 56 10.97 -3.32 7.75
N GLU A 57 10.84 -3.21 9.07
CA GLU A 57 11.96 -3.02 9.98
C GLU A 57 13.08 -4.06 9.71
N GLY A 58 14.33 -3.58 9.70
CA GLY A 58 15.50 -4.41 9.42
C GLY A 58 15.80 -4.60 7.93
N THR A 59 14.96 -4.14 6.99
CA THR A 59 15.28 -4.16 5.56
C THR A 59 16.18 -2.97 5.21
N PRO A 60 17.42 -3.18 4.71
CA PRO A 60 18.30 -2.10 4.31
C PRO A 60 17.71 -1.28 3.16
N ILE A 61 17.96 0.04 3.18
CA ILE A 61 17.49 0.93 2.12
C ILE A 61 18.08 0.55 0.74
N ASP A 62 19.28 -0.01 0.68
CA ASP A 62 19.90 -0.48 -0.57
C ASP A 62 19.10 -1.60 -1.24
N GLU A 63 18.58 -2.56 -0.46
CA GLU A 63 17.75 -3.64 -1.00
C GLU A 63 16.41 -3.11 -1.51
N MET A 64 15.84 -2.13 -0.81
CA MET A 64 14.61 -1.47 -1.22
C MET A 64 14.80 -0.69 -2.54
N VAL A 65 15.84 0.14 -2.62
CA VAL A 65 16.16 0.92 -3.82
C VAL A 65 16.48 0.02 -5.01
N ALA A 66 17.25 -1.05 -4.80
CA ALA A 66 17.54 -2.03 -5.85
C ALA A 66 16.26 -2.71 -6.38
N THR A 67 15.31 -3.05 -5.49
CA THR A 67 14.02 -3.63 -5.87
C THR A 67 13.17 -2.63 -6.65
N VAL A 68 13.08 -1.39 -6.18
CA VAL A 68 12.34 -0.32 -6.85
C VAL A 68 12.91 -0.05 -8.24
N ARG A 69 14.24 0.09 -8.35
CA ARG A 69 14.94 0.28 -9.62
C ARG A 69 14.67 -0.87 -10.58
N ARG A 70 14.77 -2.10 -10.11
CA ARG A 70 14.53 -3.28 -10.94
C ARG A 70 13.12 -3.25 -11.54
N LEU A 71 12.11 -2.95 -10.72
CA LEU A 71 10.72 -2.89 -11.18
C LEU A 71 10.52 -1.81 -12.24
N THR A 72 11.12 -0.63 -12.06
CA THR A 72 11.03 0.46 -13.05
C THR A 72 11.80 0.16 -14.32
N ASP A 73 13.01 -0.42 -14.24
CA ASP A 73 13.81 -0.88 -15.38
C ASP A 73 13.07 -1.98 -16.19
N GLU A 74 12.26 -2.81 -15.53
CA GLU A 74 11.40 -3.82 -16.16
C GLU A 74 10.06 -3.25 -16.70
N GLY A 75 9.86 -1.93 -16.68
CA GLY A 75 8.69 -1.26 -17.26
C GLY A 75 7.45 -1.26 -16.36
N LEU A 76 7.62 -1.48 -15.06
CA LEU A 76 6.54 -1.43 -14.07
C LEU A 76 6.57 -0.13 -13.27
N VAL A 77 5.49 0.13 -12.52
CA VAL A 77 5.37 1.33 -11.68
C VAL A 77 5.58 0.93 -10.22
N ALA A 78 6.79 1.18 -9.69
CA ALA A 78 7.11 0.87 -8.31
C ALA A 78 6.49 1.87 -7.33
N MET A 79 5.91 1.36 -6.24
CA MET A 79 5.37 2.13 -5.12
C MET A 79 5.99 1.63 -3.80
N PRO A 80 7.18 2.13 -3.40
CA PRO A 80 7.76 1.78 -2.11
C PRO A 80 6.87 2.19 -0.94
N HIS A 81 6.85 1.36 0.11
CA HIS A 81 6.28 1.73 1.39
C HIS A 81 7.25 2.66 2.13
N VAL A 82 6.69 3.68 2.79
CA VAL A 82 7.44 4.62 3.63
C VAL A 82 6.84 4.56 5.04
N PRO A 83 7.32 3.62 5.89
CA PRO A 83 6.87 3.45 7.27
C PRO A 83 7.57 4.45 8.21
N GLY A 84 6.82 5.45 8.70
CA GLY A 84 7.38 6.56 9.49
C GLY A 84 8.06 6.14 10.79
N ARG A 85 7.54 5.15 11.51
CA ARG A 85 8.02 4.75 12.84
C ARG A 85 9.41 4.11 12.83
N ILE A 86 9.94 3.68 11.68
CA ILE A 86 11.32 3.19 11.56
C ILE A 86 12.28 4.25 11.01
N ILE A 87 11.81 5.47 10.75
CA ILE A 87 12.61 6.58 10.23
C ILE A 87 13.01 7.46 11.41
N ASP A 88 14.31 7.52 11.71
CA ASP A 88 14.86 8.18 12.90
C ASP A 88 14.85 9.72 12.83
N SER A 89 14.74 10.31 11.63
CA SER A 89 14.86 11.74 11.43
C SER A 89 14.27 12.21 10.10
N VAL A 90 14.02 13.51 9.98
CA VAL A 90 13.64 14.14 8.71
C VAL A 90 14.72 13.96 7.64
N GLY A 91 16.01 14.01 8.01
CA GLY A 91 17.11 13.78 7.09
C GLY A 91 17.14 12.35 6.53
N THR A 92 16.78 11.36 7.34
CA THR A 92 16.63 9.97 6.87
C THR A 92 15.44 9.82 5.93
N LEU A 93 14.30 10.48 6.22
CA LEU A 93 13.15 10.53 5.29
C LEU A 93 13.56 11.11 3.93
N GLU A 94 14.19 12.28 3.94
CA GLU A 94 14.68 12.96 2.73
C GLU A 94 15.65 12.08 1.95
N THR A 95 16.58 11.43 2.63
CA THR A 95 17.53 10.50 2.03
C THR A 95 16.78 9.35 1.35
N TRP A 96 15.89 8.66 2.05
CA TRP A 96 15.17 7.51 1.48
C TRP A 96 14.32 7.90 0.27
N LEU A 97 13.54 8.97 0.37
CA LEU A 97 12.69 9.44 -0.74
C LEU A 97 13.54 9.87 -1.95
N LYS A 98 14.66 10.56 -1.71
CA LYS A 98 15.58 10.97 -2.78
C LYS A 98 16.13 9.76 -3.51
N ARG A 99 16.57 8.72 -2.78
CA ARG A 99 17.08 7.49 -3.39
C ARG A 99 16.00 6.73 -4.15
N TYR A 100 14.79 6.60 -3.59
CA TYR A 100 13.66 6.01 -4.31
C TYR A 100 13.35 6.74 -5.61
N ARG A 101 13.42 8.07 -5.60
CA ARG A 101 13.13 8.90 -6.77
C ARG A 101 14.25 8.87 -7.81
N GLU A 102 15.48 9.16 -7.40
CA GLU A 102 16.61 9.40 -8.31
C GLU A 102 17.32 8.11 -8.73
N GLU A 103 17.52 7.15 -7.82
CA GLU A 103 18.17 5.87 -8.14
C GLU A 103 17.18 4.81 -8.62
N GLY A 104 15.98 4.83 -8.02
CA GLY A 104 14.92 3.85 -8.24
C GLY A 104 13.86 4.25 -9.27
N GLY A 105 13.69 5.54 -9.56
CA GLY A 105 12.67 6.01 -10.50
C GLY A 105 11.22 5.97 -10.00
N ALA A 106 10.96 5.76 -8.70
CA ALA A 106 9.60 5.70 -8.15
C ALA A 106 8.92 7.07 -8.08
N GLU A 107 7.78 7.27 -8.73
CA GLU A 107 6.97 8.51 -8.65
C GLU A 107 5.85 8.43 -7.62
N GLN A 108 5.73 7.29 -6.94
CA GLN A 108 4.59 6.96 -6.10
C GLN A 108 5.07 6.35 -4.79
N ALA A 109 4.32 6.53 -3.71
CA ALA A 109 4.64 5.93 -2.42
C ALA A 109 3.39 5.51 -1.66
N LEU A 110 3.50 4.45 -0.85
CA LEU A 110 2.53 4.12 0.18
C LEU A 110 3.03 4.68 1.52
N VAL A 111 2.35 5.70 2.03
CA VAL A 111 2.74 6.44 3.25
C VAL A 111 2.05 5.83 4.46
N LEU A 112 2.84 5.30 5.40
CA LEU A 112 2.35 4.52 6.54
C LEU A 112 2.97 5.01 7.85
N ALA A 113 2.26 4.80 8.96
CA ALA A 113 2.88 4.92 10.27
C ALA A 113 3.94 3.81 10.45
N GLY A 114 3.63 2.57 10.09
CA GLY A 114 4.44 1.39 10.42
C GLY A 114 3.95 0.71 11.70
N GLY A 115 4.10 -0.61 11.78
CA GLY A 115 3.56 -1.44 12.86
C GLY A 115 4.50 -1.66 14.05
N VAL A 116 5.67 -1.03 14.07
CA VAL A 116 6.61 -1.19 15.19
C VAL A 116 6.11 -0.43 16.43
N PRO A 117 6.27 -0.98 17.65
CA PRO A 117 5.81 -0.35 18.88
C PRO A 117 6.73 0.79 19.31
N THR A 118 8.03 0.68 19.04
CA THR A 118 9.03 1.71 19.34
C THR A 118 9.18 2.64 18.15
N VAL A 119 8.93 3.93 18.35
CA VAL A 119 9.12 4.95 17.33
C VAL A 119 10.59 5.37 17.32
N ALA A 120 11.27 5.20 16.18
CA ALA A 120 12.69 5.50 16.04
C ALA A 120 13.00 7.01 16.03
N GLY A 121 12.04 7.82 15.60
CA GLY A 121 12.22 9.25 15.36
C GLY A 121 10.95 10.07 15.57
N PRO A 122 10.76 11.17 14.82
CA PRO A 122 9.66 12.10 15.07
C PRO A 122 8.31 11.65 14.50
N PHE A 123 8.28 10.60 13.67
CA PHE A 123 7.08 10.24 12.91
C PHE A 123 6.29 9.14 13.61
N THR A 124 5.14 9.49 14.16
CA THR A 124 4.23 8.54 14.83
C THR A 124 3.12 8.04 13.90
N SER A 125 2.85 8.80 12.84
CA SER A 125 1.76 8.60 11.90
C SER A 125 2.14 8.91 10.44
N ALA A 126 1.34 8.44 9.49
CA ALA A 126 1.46 8.87 8.09
C ALA A 126 1.20 10.38 7.90
N ILE A 127 0.43 11.00 8.79
CA ILE A 127 0.15 12.44 8.76
C ILE A 127 1.43 13.24 9.04
N ASP A 128 2.26 12.77 9.99
CA ASP A 128 3.53 13.43 10.31
C ASP A 128 4.46 13.43 9.09
N LEU A 129 4.50 12.33 8.34
CA LEU A 129 5.24 12.23 7.09
C LEU A 129 4.70 13.18 6.01
N LEU A 130 3.38 13.24 5.80
CA LEU A 130 2.76 14.11 4.79
C LEU A 130 2.99 15.60 5.10
N LYS A 131 2.93 16.00 6.37
CA LYS A 131 3.16 17.39 6.82
C LYS A 131 4.57 17.91 6.53
N THR A 132 5.55 17.04 6.29
CA THR A 132 6.92 17.48 5.96
C THR A 132 7.02 18.20 4.61
N GLY A 133 6.08 17.92 3.69
CA GLY A 133 6.15 18.38 2.30
C GLY A 133 7.30 17.74 1.50
N THR A 134 8.00 16.74 2.05
CA THR A 134 9.18 16.16 1.41
C THR A 134 8.82 15.36 0.14
N PHE A 135 7.66 14.70 0.13
CA PHE A 135 7.15 13.99 -1.04
C PHE A 135 6.95 14.93 -2.25
N ASP A 136 6.31 16.07 -2.01
CA ASP A 136 6.05 17.11 -3.02
C ASP A 136 7.36 17.70 -3.55
N LYS A 137 8.26 18.12 -2.65
CA LYS A 137 9.60 18.64 -3.00
C LYS A 137 10.42 17.68 -3.89
N LEU A 138 10.22 16.37 -3.75
CA LEU A 138 10.92 15.34 -4.51
C LEU A 138 10.09 14.81 -5.70
N GLY A 139 8.94 15.41 -6.01
CA GLY A 139 8.14 15.11 -7.20
C GLY A 139 7.41 13.77 -7.15
N PHE A 140 7.02 13.29 -5.96
CA PHE A 140 6.09 12.17 -5.85
C PHE A 140 4.69 12.62 -6.24
N LYS A 141 4.15 12.05 -7.31
CA LYS A 141 2.87 12.46 -7.91
C LYS A 141 1.67 11.70 -7.35
N ARG A 142 1.89 10.51 -6.79
CA ARG A 142 0.82 9.66 -6.26
C ARG A 142 1.16 9.13 -4.87
N LEU A 143 0.29 9.38 -3.90
CA LEU A 143 0.49 8.99 -2.51
C LEU A 143 -0.69 8.14 -2.04
N HIS A 144 -0.43 6.88 -1.75
CA HIS A 144 -1.41 6.01 -1.13
C HIS A 144 -1.26 6.06 0.39
N VAL A 145 -2.35 5.81 1.10
CA VAL A 145 -2.41 5.79 2.58
C VAL A 145 -3.17 4.54 3.03
N ALA A 146 -2.83 4.01 4.21
CA ALA A 146 -3.57 2.87 4.75
C ALA A 146 -5.02 3.22 5.14
N GLY A 147 -5.92 2.29 4.86
CA GLY A 147 -7.28 2.20 5.39
C GLY A 147 -7.47 0.95 6.24
N HIS A 148 -8.29 1.07 7.27
CA HIS A 148 -8.55 0.00 8.26
C HIS A 148 -10.05 -0.28 8.34
N PRO A 149 -10.60 -1.12 7.43
CA PRO A 149 -12.04 -1.38 7.38
C PRO A 149 -12.61 -1.98 8.67
N GLU A 150 -11.81 -2.80 9.35
CA GLU A 150 -12.17 -3.46 10.61
C GLU A 150 -11.71 -2.66 11.85
N GLY A 151 -11.22 -1.43 11.66
CA GLY A 151 -10.55 -0.63 12.69
C GLY A 151 -9.10 -1.07 12.93
N ASN A 152 -8.42 -0.39 13.87
CA ASN A 152 -7.02 -0.69 14.19
C ASN A 152 -6.77 -0.47 15.69
N ARG A 153 -6.43 -1.54 16.42
CA ARG A 153 -6.22 -1.48 17.88
C ARG A 153 -4.94 -0.77 18.30
N ASP A 154 -3.97 -0.61 17.39
CA ASP A 154 -2.77 0.19 17.66
C ASP A 154 -3.07 1.69 17.60
N ILE A 155 -4.20 2.07 16.97
CA ILE A 155 -4.64 3.46 16.80
C ILE A 155 -5.80 3.78 17.75
N ASP A 156 -6.76 2.87 17.89
CA ASP A 156 -7.92 2.94 18.78
C ASP A 156 -7.87 1.76 19.80
N PRO A 157 -7.06 1.85 20.89
CA PRO A 157 -6.80 0.69 21.78
C PRO A 157 -8.01 0.14 22.51
N ARG A 158 -9.01 0.98 22.75
CA ARG A 158 -10.30 0.61 23.38
C ARG A 158 -11.30 0.03 22.37
N GLY A 159 -10.89 -0.14 21.11
CA GLY A 159 -11.79 -0.46 20.00
C GLY A 159 -12.52 0.77 19.46
N GLY A 160 -13.33 0.57 18.42
CA GLY A 160 -13.97 1.64 17.66
C GLY A 160 -13.10 2.16 16.52
N THR A 161 -13.49 3.30 15.96
CA THR A 161 -12.86 3.86 14.75
C THR A 161 -12.59 5.36 14.82
N ALA A 162 -12.71 5.99 16.00
CA ALA A 162 -12.70 7.44 16.11
C ALA A 162 -11.41 8.07 15.56
N VAL A 163 -10.24 7.55 15.95
CA VAL A 163 -8.95 8.10 15.56
C VAL A 163 -8.59 7.72 14.13
N VAL A 164 -8.89 6.49 13.68
CA VAL A 164 -8.70 6.11 12.26
C VAL A 164 -9.60 6.92 11.31
N ASP A 165 -10.83 7.20 11.71
CA ASP A 165 -11.80 7.99 10.93
C ASP A 165 -11.35 9.47 10.87
N GLU A 166 -10.92 10.06 11.99
CA GLU A 166 -10.32 11.40 12.03
C GLU A 166 -9.09 11.51 11.12
N ALA A 167 -8.21 10.51 11.16
CA ALA A 167 -7.03 10.47 10.32
C ALA A 167 -7.37 10.40 8.83
N LEU A 168 -8.44 9.68 8.44
CA LEU A 168 -8.91 9.63 7.06
C LEU A 168 -9.56 10.95 6.62
N MET A 169 -10.34 11.61 7.49
CA MET A 169 -10.86 12.96 7.22
C MET A 169 -9.72 13.97 7.00
N TRP A 170 -8.66 13.90 7.81
CA TRP A 170 -7.48 14.75 7.61
C TRP A 170 -6.83 14.49 6.25
N LYS A 171 -6.64 13.22 5.86
CA LYS A 171 -6.04 12.84 4.57
C LYS A 171 -6.92 13.25 3.38
N GLN A 172 -8.24 13.21 3.53
CA GLN A 172 -9.18 13.76 2.55
C GLN A 172 -9.04 15.28 2.42
N GLY A 173 -8.89 16.01 3.52
CA GLY A 173 -8.64 17.45 3.49
C GLY A 173 -7.29 17.79 2.85
N PHE A 174 -6.26 16.98 3.12
CA PHE A 174 -4.95 17.11 2.50
C PHE A 174 -5.01 16.90 0.99
N SER A 175 -5.72 15.87 0.50
CA SER A 175 -5.84 15.60 -0.94
C SER A 175 -6.54 16.71 -1.73
N GLN A 176 -7.38 17.51 -1.08
CA GLN A 176 -8.03 18.68 -1.68
C GLN A 176 -7.13 19.92 -1.77
N GLN A 177 -5.98 19.91 -1.07
CA GLN A 177 -5.03 21.03 -0.97
C GLN A 177 -3.72 20.77 -1.72
N THR A 178 -3.60 19.63 -2.38
CA THR A 178 -2.42 19.21 -3.16
C THR A 178 -2.87 18.72 -4.53
N ASP A 179 -1.93 18.65 -5.47
CA ASP A 179 -2.08 18.02 -6.77
C ASP A 179 -1.69 16.53 -6.77
N ALA A 180 -1.20 16.00 -5.63
CA ALA A 180 -0.89 14.58 -5.51
C ALA A 180 -2.15 13.72 -5.66
N GLU A 181 -2.08 12.73 -6.55
CA GLU A 181 -3.14 11.73 -6.68
C GLU A 181 -3.13 10.82 -5.45
N MET A 182 -4.23 10.77 -4.72
CA MET A 182 -4.31 9.98 -3.48
C MET A 182 -5.34 8.87 -3.55
N ALA A 183 -5.05 7.77 -2.87
CA ALA A 183 -5.97 6.66 -2.68
C ALA A 183 -5.75 5.98 -1.32
N ILE A 184 -6.79 5.33 -0.82
CA ILE A 184 -6.75 4.51 0.39
C ILE A 184 -6.48 3.07 -0.03
N ALA A 185 -5.40 2.46 0.46
CA ALA A 185 -5.14 1.03 0.31
C ALA A 185 -5.53 0.30 1.60
N THR A 186 -6.42 -0.68 1.52
CA THR A 186 -6.86 -1.42 2.71
C THR A 186 -5.88 -2.53 3.08
N GLN A 187 -5.85 -2.92 4.36
CA GLN A 187 -5.36 -4.25 4.73
C GLN A 187 -6.16 -5.35 4.03
N PHE A 188 -5.64 -6.58 4.04
CA PHE A 188 -6.34 -7.72 3.45
C PHE A 188 -7.70 -7.93 4.10
N ALA A 189 -8.73 -8.05 3.26
CA ALA A 189 -10.09 -8.36 3.67
C ALA A 189 -10.44 -9.82 3.41
N PHE A 190 -11.18 -10.43 4.33
CA PHE A 190 -11.71 -11.80 4.16
C PHE A 190 -13.21 -11.84 3.86
N GLU A 191 -13.94 -10.78 4.21
CA GLU A 191 -15.39 -10.69 4.03
C GLU A 191 -15.77 -9.40 3.30
N ALA A 192 -16.62 -9.49 2.29
CA ALA A 192 -17.03 -8.32 1.51
C ALA A 192 -17.96 -7.38 2.30
N GLY A 193 -18.85 -7.91 3.14
CA GLY A 193 -19.86 -7.13 3.86
C GLY A 193 -19.27 -6.00 4.72
N PRO A 194 -18.32 -6.29 5.63
CA PRO A 194 -17.65 -5.26 6.43
C PRO A 194 -16.94 -4.19 5.60
N ILE A 195 -16.33 -4.57 4.47
CA ILE A 195 -15.66 -3.62 3.56
C ILE A 195 -16.65 -2.67 2.89
N VAL A 196 -17.76 -3.20 2.38
CA VAL A 196 -18.80 -2.38 1.75
C VAL A 196 -19.40 -1.41 2.76
N ALA A 197 -19.78 -1.89 3.95
CA ALA A 197 -20.33 -1.04 5.00
C ALA A 197 -19.34 0.05 5.45
N TRP A 198 -18.04 -0.28 5.51
CA TRP A 198 -16.98 0.70 5.80
C TRP A 198 -16.86 1.74 4.69
N ALA A 199 -16.83 1.34 3.42
CA ALA A 199 -16.75 2.25 2.28
C ALA A 199 -17.97 3.20 2.21
N GLU A 200 -19.18 2.68 2.42
CA GLU A 200 -20.42 3.48 2.48
C GLU A 200 -20.38 4.49 3.64
N ARG A 201 -19.86 4.07 4.80
CA ARG A 201 -19.69 4.96 5.96
C ARG A 201 -18.69 6.09 5.65
N LEU A 202 -17.54 5.78 5.03
CA LEU A 202 -16.57 6.81 4.63
C LEU A 202 -17.19 7.81 3.65
N ALA A 203 -17.96 7.34 2.67
CA ALA A 203 -18.68 8.20 1.74
C ALA A 203 -19.69 9.10 2.46
N ALA A 204 -20.45 8.57 3.43
CA ALA A 204 -21.38 9.34 4.25
C ALA A 204 -20.68 10.41 5.13
N MET A 205 -19.41 10.21 5.47
CA MET A 205 -18.56 11.19 6.15
C MET A 205 -17.94 12.24 5.21
N GLY A 206 -18.17 12.14 3.89
CA GLY A 206 -17.59 13.03 2.89
C GLY A 206 -16.17 12.66 2.45
N ILE A 207 -15.70 11.45 2.76
CA ILE A 207 -14.43 10.93 2.25
C ILE A 207 -14.68 10.31 0.88
N THR A 208 -14.09 10.90 -0.15
CA THR A 208 -14.24 10.54 -1.57
C THR A 208 -12.96 10.00 -2.20
N LEU A 209 -11.89 9.86 -1.42
CA LEU A 209 -10.66 9.21 -1.86
C LEU A 209 -10.95 7.80 -2.43
N PRO A 210 -10.39 7.44 -3.60
CA PRO A 210 -10.49 6.09 -4.15
C PRO A 210 -10.03 5.03 -3.15
N ILE A 211 -10.74 3.90 -3.09
CA ILE A 211 -10.39 2.76 -2.22
C ILE A 211 -9.84 1.64 -3.08
N HIS A 212 -8.58 1.28 -2.84
CA HIS A 212 -7.93 0.09 -3.39
C HIS A 212 -8.08 -1.05 -2.39
N LEU A 213 -8.87 -2.05 -2.77
CA LEU A 213 -9.14 -3.23 -1.93
C LEU A 213 -7.92 -4.15 -1.89
N GLY A 214 -7.37 -4.33 -0.70
CA GLY A 214 -6.37 -5.36 -0.43
C GLY A 214 -7.01 -6.75 -0.40
N VAL A 215 -6.61 -7.61 -1.34
CA VAL A 215 -7.06 -9.02 -1.39
C VAL A 215 -5.87 -9.93 -1.15
N ALA A 216 -6.03 -10.89 -0.25
CA ALA A 216 -4.98 -11.87 0.02
C ALA A 216 -4.70 -12.70 -1.24
N GLY A 217 -3.45 -12.68 -1.71
CA GLY A 217 -3.01 -13.55 -2.79
C GLY A 217 -3.06 -15.04 -2.40
N PRO A 218 -2.94 -15.98 -3.35
CA PRO A 218 -2.93 -17.40 -3.07
C PRO A 218 -1.82 -17.75 -2.06
N THR A 219 -2.22 -18.12 -0.85
CA THR A 219 -1.28 -18.45 0.24
C THR A 219 -1.81 -19.60 1.09
N LYS A 220 -0.97 -20.15 1.96
CA LYS A 220 -1.39 -21.17 2.92
C LYS A 220 -2.25 -20.49 3.99
N LEU A 221 -3.34 -21.15 4.43
CA LEU A 221 -4.21 -20.64 5.49
C LEU A 221 -3.45 -20.25 6.76
N GLN A 222 -2.39 -20.99 7.11
CA GLN A 222 -1.51 -20.70 8.23
C GLN A 222 -0.79 -19.33 8.13
N THR A 223 -0.62 -18.82 6.92
CA THR A 223 -0.03 -17.50 6.66
C THR A 223 -1.04 -16.37 6.80
N LEU A 224 -2.34 -16.68 6.84
CA LEU A 224 -3.45 -15.71 6.95
C LEU A 224 -3.94 -15.51 8.40
N ILE A 225 -3.69 -16.46 9.30
CA ILE A 225 -4.21 -16.47 10.69
C ILE A 225 -3.09 -16.11 11.68
N LYS A 226 -2.40 -14.97 11.48
CA LYS A 226 -1.39 -14.51 12.44
C LYS A 226 -1.87 -13.30 13.24
#